data_AF-A0A1E1WE55-F1
#
_entry.id   AF-A0A1E1WE55-F1
#
_cell.length_a   1.000
_cell.length_b   1.000
_cell.length_c   1.000
_cell.angle_alpha   90.00
_cell.angle_beta   90.00
_cell.angle_gamma   90.00
#
_symmetry.space_group_name_H-M   'P 1'
#
loop_
_entity.id
_entity.type
_entity.pdbx_description
1 polymer ?
#
loop_
_entity_poly.entity_id
_entity_poly.type
_entity_poly.pdbx_seq_one_letter_code
_entity_poly.pdbx_strand_id
1 'polypeptide(L)'
;YVAVFVCMSIKAIHLELVGDLSTESFIGAFRRFVARRGKCAHLWSDQGRNFVGANKELAAAMTEAKLQFEGKIAETLALDGTQWHFIPAYSPHMGGLWEAG
;
A
#
# COMPACT_ATOMS: atom_id res chain seq x y z
N TYR A 1 -7.76 -10.22 -11.98
CA TYR A 1 -7.09 -8.91 -12.14
C TYR A 1 -5.65 -9.02 -11.63
N VAL A 2 -4.80 -8.03 -11.89
CA VAL A 2 -3.40 -8.02 -11.41
C VAL A 2 -3.15 -6.70 -10.67
N ALA A 3 -2.57 -6.78 -9.48
CA ALA A 3 -2.03 -5.62 -8.78
C ALA A 3 -0.56 -5.44 -9.20
N VAL A 4 -0.22 -4.23 -9.62
CA VAL A 4 1.13 -3.86 -10.10
C VAL A 4 1.77 -2.95 -9.06
N PHE A 5 2.94 -3.35 -8.56
CA PHE A 5 3.77 -2.56 -7.67
C PHE A 5 5.06 -2.17 -8.39
N VAL A 6 5.39 -0.88 -8.40
CA VAL A 6 6.61 -0.37 -9.03
C VAL A 6 7.50 0.27 -7.98
N CYS A 7 8.75 -0.16 -7.90
CA CYS A 7 9.75 0.47 -7.04
C CYS A 7 10.30 1.72 -7.73
N MET A 8 10.02 2.90 -7.18
CA MET A 8 10.46 4.18 -7.78
C MET A 8 11.98 4.41 -7.72
N SER A 9 12.72 3.69 -6.87
CA SER A 9 14.17 3.83 -6.74
C SER A 9 14.93 3.06 -7.83
N ILE A 10 14.52 1.82 -8.11
CA ILE A 10 15.24 0.92 -9.03
C ILE A 10 14.41 0.47 -10.24
N LYS A 11 13.17 0.97 -10.38
CA LYS A 11 12.22 0.60 -11.44
C LYS A 11 11.86 -0.89 -11.49
N ALA A 12 12.01 -1.60 -10.38
CA ALA A 12 11.59 -3.00 -10.29
C ALA A 12 10.06 -3.11 -10.27
N ILE A 13 9.51 -4.03 -11.06
CA ILE A 13 8.08 -4.31 -11.13
C ILE A 13 7.80 -5.62 -10.39
N HIS A 14 6.75 -5.61 -9.55
CA HIS A 14 6.26 -6.77 -8.84
C HIS A 14 4.77 -6.93 -9.09
N LEU A 15 4.36 -8.14 -9.48
CA LEU A 15 2.99 -8.45 -9.86
C LEU A 15 2.37 -9.41 -8.84
N GLU A 16 1.14 -9.11 -8.42
CA GLU A 16 0.34 -9.97 -7.54
C GLU A 16 -1.00 -10.26 -8.19
N LEU A 17 -1.36 -11.54 -8.27
CA LEU A 17 -2.67 -11.95 -8.76
C LEU A 17 -3.76 -11.58 -7.73
N VAL A 18 -4.87 -11.01 -8.21
CA VAL A 18 -6.04 -10.68 -7.39
C VAL A 18 -7.33 -11.17 -8.07
N GLY A 19 -8.28 -11.65 -7.26
CA GLY A 19 -9.55 -12.20 -7.75
C GLY A 19 -10.45 -11.14 -8.36
N ASP A 20 -10.52 -9.98 -7.71
CA ASP A 20 -11.38 -8.85 -8.09
C ASP A 20 -10.71 -7.50 -7.78
N LEU A 21 -11.45 -6.41 -8.00
CA LEU A 21 -11.05 -5.04 -7.68
C LEU A 21 -11.58 -4.58 -6.30
N SER A 22 -11.77 -5.50 -5.36
CA SER A 22 -12.17 -5.15 -3.99
C SER A 22 -10.98 -4.66 -3.15
N THR A 23 -11.29 -4.00 -2.05
CA THR A 23 -10.33 -3.64 -1.00
C THR A 23 -9.61 -4.86 -0.44
N GLU A 24 -10.36 -5.91 -0.11
CA GLU A 24 -9.85 -7.14 0.51
C GLU A 24 -8.84 -7.85 -0.39
N SER A 25 -9.17 -7.98 -1.69
CA SER A 25 -8.26 -8.51 -2.70
C SER A 25 -6.96 -7.72 -2.77
N PHE A 26 -7.03 -6.38 -2.74
CA PHE A 26 -5.83 -5.54 -2.74
C PHE A 26 -5.00 -5.71 -1.46
N ILE A 27 -5.62 -5.72 -0.27
CA ILE A 27 -4.91 -5.93 1.00
C ILE A 27 -4.17 -7.27 0.98
N GLY A 28 -4.81 -8.33 0.47
CA GLY A 28 -4.17 -9.63 0.29
C GLY A 28 -2.93 -9.56 -0.61
N ALA A 29 -3.01 -8.84 -1.73
CA ALA A 29 -1.87 -8.61 -2.62
C ALA A 29 -0.77 -7.79 -1.96
N PHE A 30 -1.11 -6.70 -1.26
CA PHE A 30 -0.15 -5.85 -0.58
C PHE A 30 0.59 -6.61 0.53
N ARG A 31 -0.10 -7.46 1.30
CA ARG A 31 0.53 -8.34 2.30
C ARG A 31 1.55 -9.29 1.67
N ARG A 32 1.22 -9.90 0.52
CA ARG A 32 2.14 -10.77 -0.22
C ARG A 32 3.35 -10.01 -0.77
N PHE A 33 3.13 -8.81 -1.31
CA PHE A 33 4.21 -7.92 -1.75
C PHE A 33 5.17 -7.59 -0.60
N VAL A 34 4.65 -7.11 0.54
CA VAL A 34 5.44 -6.76 1.72
C VAL A 34 6.20 -7.97 2.27
N ALA A 35 5.57 -9.14 2.33
CA ALA A 35 6.23 -10.37 2.79
C ALA A 35 7.43 -10.77 1.92
N ARG A 36 7.41 -10.45 0.62
CA ARG A 36 8.48 -10.81 -0.34
C ARG A 36 9.53 -9.72 -0.52
N ARG A 37 9.14 -8.45 -0.45
CA ARG A 37 10.00 -7.30 -0.80
C ARG A 37 10.34 -6.40 0.38
N GLY A 38 9.74 -6.66 1.54
CA GLY A 38 9.78 -5.76 2.68
C GLY A 38 8.75 -4.65 2.58
N LYS A 39 8.55 -3.93 3.69
CA LYS A 39 7.66 -2.77 3.74
C LYS A 39 8.26 -1.61 2.96
N CYS A 40 7.40 -0.83 2.30
CA CYS A 40 7.80 0.47 1.76
C CYS A 40 7.51 1.56 2.80
N ALA A 41 8.38 2.58 2.85
CA ALA A 41 8.14 3.77 3.67
C ALA A 41 7.01 4.65 3.09
N HIS A 42 6.93 4.70 1.75
CA HIS A 42 5.94 5.49 1.03
C HIS A 42 5.25 4.63 -0.04
N LEU A 43 3.93 4.65 -0.05
CA LEU A 43 3.08 4.02 -1.06
C LEU A 43 2.28 5.11 -1.79
N TRP A 44 2.24 5.05 -3.11
CA TRP A 44 1.51 5.99 -3.96
C TRP A 44 0.48 5.23 -4.79
N SER A 45 -0.75 5.73 -4.86
CA SER A 45 -1.80 5.18 -5.71
C SER A 45 -2.76 6.27 -6.19
N ASP A 46 -3.58 5.95 -7.18
CA ASP A 46 -4.77 6.74 -7.49
C ASP A 46 -5.84 6.63 -6.38
N GLN A 47 -6.90 7.41 -6.51
CA GLN A 47 -8.05 7.42 -5.60
C GLN A 47 -9.09 6.32 -5.90
N GLY A 48 -8.66 5.21 -6.48
CA GLY A 48 -9.46 4.01 -6.65
C GLY A 48 -10.09 3.57 -5.32
N ARG A 49 -11.36 3.16 -5.36
CA ARG A 49 -12.13 2.84 -4.14
C ARG A 49 -11.50 1.71 -3.33
N ASN A 50 -10.90 0.74 -4.01
CA ASN A 50 -10.14 -0.35 -3.41
C ASN A 50 -8.92 0.15 -2.61
N PHE A 51 -8.17 1.13 -3.14
CA PHE A 51 -7.01 1.70 -2.46
C PHE A 51 -7.42 2.60 -1.29
N VAL A 52 -8.46 3.43 -1.49
CA VAL A 52 -9.00 4.28 -0.43
C VAL A 52 -9.56 3.43 0.72
N GLY A 53 -10.29 2.36 0.41
CA GLY A 53 -10.75 1.39 1.40
C GLY A 53 -9.59 0.73 2.14
N ALA A 54 -8.58 0.26 1.40
CA ALA A 54 -7.43 -0.42 1.98
C ALA A 54 -6.63 0.48 2.91
N ASN A 55 -6.44 1.75 2.57
CA ASN A 55 -5.79 2.72 3.44
C ASN A 55 -6.53 2.89 4.77
N LYS A 56 -7.87 2.97 4.72
CA LYS A 56 -8.70 3.08 5.94
C LYS A 56 -8.59 1.83 6.81
N GLU A 57 -8.69 0.64 6.22
CA GLU A 57 -8.62 -0.62 6.96
C GLU A 57 -7.23 -0.84 7.58
N LEU A 58 -6.16 -0.56 6.84
CA LEU A 58 -4.78 -0.66 7.36
C LEU A 58 -4.53 0.35 8.48
N ALA A 59 -5.03 1.58 8.36
CA ALA A 59 -4.90 2.60 9.40
C ALA A 59 -5.69 2.22 10.68
N ALA A 60 -6.88 1.63 10.53
CA ALA A 60 -7.67 1.14 11.65
C ALA A 60 -6.96 -0.02 12.37
N ALA A 61 -6.49 -1.03 11.63
CA ALA A 61 -5.75 -2.16 12.18
C ALA A 61 -4.46 -1.71 12.89
N MET A 62 -3.77 -0.71 12.36
CA MET A 62 -2.60 -0.12 13.00
C MET A 62 -2.94 0.57 14.32
N THR A 63 -4.07 1.30 14.35
CA THR A 63 -4.52 1.99 15.56
C THR A 63 -4.93 1.00 16.63
N GLU A 64 -5.65 -0.06 16.26
CA GLU A 64 -6.02 -1.15 17.18
C GLU A 64 -4.78 -1.85 17.74
N ALA A 65 -3.79 -2.17 16.91
CA ALA A 65 -2.55 -2.77 17.38
C ALA A 65 -1.81 -1.88 18.40
N LYS A 66 -1.79 -0.56 18.20
CA LYS A 66 -1.20 0.39 19.18
C LYS A 66 -1.95 0.42 20.51
N LEU A 67 -3.26 0.16 20.51
CA LEU A 67 -4.05 0.09 21.74
C LEU A 67 -3.86 -1.24 22.48
N GLN A 68 -3.51 -2.31 21.76
CA GLN A 68 -3.30 -3.66 22.32
C GLN A 68 -1.89 -3.87 22.86
N PHE A 69 -0.88 -3.20 22.31
CA PHE A 69 0.51 -3.29 22.76
C PHE A 69 0.93 -1.98 23.42
N GLU A 70 1.47 -2.03 24.64
CA GLU A 70 2.03 -0.85 25.33
C GLU A 70 3.57 -0.81 25.24
N GLY A 71 4.15 0.39 25.28
CA GLY A 71 5.60 0.62 25.35
C GLY A 71 6.33 0.53 24.00
N LYS A 72 7.62 0.15 24.03
CA LYS A 72 8.51 0.15 22.85
C LYS A 72 7.99 -0.67 21.66
N ILE A 73 7.18 -1.69 21.89
CA ILE A 73 6.58 -2.52 20.84
C ILE A 73 5.53 -1.70 20.07
N ALA A 74 4.72 -0.91 20.77
CA ALA A 74 3.75 0.01 20.20
C ALA A 74 4.44 1.11 19.38
N GLU A 75 5.53 1.66 19.89
CA GLU A 75 6.34 2.68 19.20
C GLU A 75 7.01 2.14 17.94
N THR A 76 7.57 0.93 18.01
CA THR A 76 8.19 0.28 16.85
C THR A 76 7.14 -0.03 15.78
N LEU A 77 5.98 -0.56 16.19
CA LEU A 77 4.83 -0.74 15.29
C LEU A 77 4.39 0.59 14.70
N ALA A 78 4.25 1.66 15.50
CA ALA A 78 3.83 2.99 15.08
C ALA A 78 4.78 3.69 14.09
N LEU A 79 6.10 3.53 14.29
CA LEU A 79 7.16 4.09 13.44
C LEU A 79 7.29 3.35 12.09
N ASP A 80 6.79 2.12 12.02
CA ASP A 80 6.86 1.21 10.87
C ASP A 80 5.70 1.36 9.85
N GLY A 81 4.92 2.44 9.96
CA GLY A 81 3.76 2.67 9.10
C GLY A 81 4.16 3.12 7.69
N THR A 82 3.75 2.38 6.66
CA THR A 82 3.76 2.86 5.28
C THR A 82 2.92 4.13 5.17
N GLN A 83 3.52 5.25 4.79
CA GLN A 83 2.78 6.48 4.48
C GLN A 83 2.14 6.36 3.11
N TRP A 84 0.82 6.41 3.07
CA TRP A 84 0.06 6.29 1.83
C TRP A 84 -0.33 7.66 1.28
N HIS A 85 0.12 7.94 0.06
CA HIS A 85 -0.18 9.15 -0.69
C HIS A 85 -1.15 8.84 -1.83
N PHE A 86 -2.15 9.71 -2.00
CA PHE A 86 -3.10 9.63 -3.09
C PHE A 86 -2.81 10.75 -4.09
N ILE A 87 -2.58 10.38 -5.35
CA ILE A 87 -2.42 11.39 -6.40
C ILE A 87 -3.78 12.07 -6.70
N PRO A 88 -3.77 13.34 -7.14
CA PRO A 88 -4.99 14.01 -7.58
C PRO A 88 -5.66 13.23 -8.70
N ALA A 89 -6.99 13.17 -8.67
CA ALA A 89 -7.76 12.56 -9.76
C ALA A 89 -7.38 13.22 -11.10
N TYR A 90 -7.19 12.41 -12.14
CA TYR A 90 -6.85 12.88 -13.49
C TYR A 90 -5.53 13.67 -13.61
N SER A 91 -4.48 13.27 -12.88
CA SER A 91 -3.09 13.76 -13.11
C SER A 91 -2.24 12.76 -13.91
N PRO A 92 -2.43 12.64 -15.24
CA PRO A 92 -1.66 11.73 -16.09
C PRO A 92 -0.16 12.06 -16.11
N HIS A 93 0.23 13.31 -15.83
CA HIS A 93 1.64 13.72 -15.81
C HIS A 93 2.41 13.22 -14.57
N MET A 94 1.74 12.84 -13.48
CA MET A 94 2.41 12.10 -12.40
C MET A 94 2.50 10.60 -12.69
N GLY A 95 1.71 10.09 -13.65
CA GLY A 95 1.60 8.68 -14.05
C GLY A 95 2.76 8.12 -14.89
N GLY A 96 3.62 8.98 -15.43
CA GLY A 96 4.61 8.57 -16.45
C GLY A 96 5.62 7.50 -16.01
N LEU A 97 5.80 7.26 -14.70
CA LEU A 97 6.70 6.23 -14.18
C LEU A 97 6.04 4.86 -13.96
N TRP A 98 4.71 4.78 -13.83
CA TRP A 98 3.98 3.51 -13.64
C TRP A 98 2.99 3.19 -14.76
N GLU A 99 2.75 4.10 -15.70
CA GLU A 99 1.94 3.86 -16.92
C GLU A 99 2.80 3.49 -18.15
N ALA A 100 4.12 3.72 -18.09
CA ALA A 100 5.05 3.42 -19.19
C ALA A 100 5.73 2.04 -19.07
N GLY A 101 5.25 1.18 -18.16
CA GLY A 101 5.76 -0.16 -17.92
C GLY A 101 5.19 -1.20 -18.88
#